data_AF-A0AAV2SQC8-F1
#
_entry.id   AF-A0AAV2SQC8-F1
#
_cell.length_a   1.000
_cell.length_b   1.000
_cell.length_c   1.000
_cell.angle_alpha   90.00
_cell.angle_beta   90.00
_cell.angle_gamma   90.00
#
_symmetry.space_group_name_H-M   'P 1'
#
loop_
_entity.id
_entity.type
_entity.pdbx_description
1 polymer ?
#
loop_
_entity_poly.entity_id
_entity_poly.type
_entity_poly.pdbx_seq_one_letter_code
_entity_poly.pdbx_strand_id
1 'polypeptide(L)'
;RFCVQVKRDNFPVDTSNTGASSTTREWIQPGHSIVLMSPLTVVNLLPCEIHYTIKQTTSPQQGRIKPGGNAHLHSIDPHRNITMNIRTDTLTSAGEVTIVPSTSIYVVSVKFYDAHKRVLHLHMKVRPHYGGAVKVSVYAAYWLINKIGLPLIFKQEGGSYEAAGQDAEHEVARCAAPLMFSFSDRDAVPMLMARVGKMLHQNAKPQYCHKLPLTQGTWVRRLRVSPQDSRPDWVYIVGVDVRPGRGRYRDTYMVTFSPRFQIENRSSHKLHIAQKGYTSSF
;
A
#
# COMPACT_ATOMS: atom_id res chain seq x y z
N ARG A 1 26.60 -14.10 4.54
CA ARG A 1 26.54 -13.66 5.95
C ARG A 1 25.14 -13.88 6.48
N PHE A 2 24.99 -14.11 7.79
CA PHE A 2 23.71 -14.28 8.46
C PHE A 2 23.75 -13.60 9.82
N CYS A 3 22.59 -13.16 10.29
CA CYS A 3 22.37 -12.68 11.65
C CYS A 3 21.75 -13.80 12.48
N VAL A 4 22.06 -13.85 13.77
CA VAL A 4 21.58 -14.92 14.65
C VAL A 4 20.76 -14.30 15.77
N GLN A 5 19.51 -14.75 15.90
CA GLN A 5 18.70 -14.52 17.09
C GLN A 5 18.69 -15.79 17.93
N VAL A 6 19.10 -15.67 19.18
CA VAL A 6 19.00 -16.75 20.17
C VAL A 6 17.92 -16.37 21.17
N LYS A 7 16.94 -17.24 21.34
CA LYS A 7 15.88 -17.09 22.34
C LYS A 7 15.94 -18.29 23.28
N ARG A 8 15.98 -18.05 24.59
CA ARG A 8 15.81 -19.10 25.61
C ARG A 8 14.34 -19.52 25.62
N ASP A 9 14.07 -20.82 25.58
CA ASP A 9 12.70 -21.36 25.53
C ASP A 9 12.10 -21.61 26.91
N ASN A 10 12.76 -21.11 27.96
CA ASN A 10 12.39 -21.30 29.38
C ASN A 10 12.06 -22.76 29.71
N PHE A 11 12.80 -23.68 29.09
CA PHE A 11 12.68 -25.12 29.29
C PHE A 11 14.07 -25.72 29.51
N PRO A 12 14.34 -26.43 30.61
CA PRO A 12 13.46 -26.57 31.76
C PRO A 12 13.25 -25.21 32.44
N VAL A 13 12.19 -25.11 33.24
CA VAL A 13 11.93 -23.91 34.06
C VAL A 13 13.11 -23.72 35.01
N ASP A 14 13.66 -22.50 35.06
CA ASP A 14 14.76 -22.18 35.97
C ASP A 14 14.31 -22.44 37.41
N THR A 15 14.85 -23.50 38.04
CA THR A 15 14.61 -23.77 39.45
C THR A 15 15.34 -22.72 40.27
N SER A 16 14.60 -21.84 40.95
CA SER A 16 15.19 -21.02 42.01
C SER A 16 15.78 -21.98 43.04
N ASN A 17 17.10 -21.88 43.27
CA ASN A 17 17.80 -22.67 44.29
C ASN A 17 17.09 -22.51 45.65
N THR A 18 16.17 -23.41 45.96
CA THR A 18 15.61 -23.61 47.30
C THR A 18 16.22 -24.91 47.78
N GLY A 19 16.93 -24.80 48.90
CA GLY A 19 18.03 -25.67 49.27
C GLY A 19 17.69 -27.16 49.25
N ALA A 20 18.47 -27.94 48.51
CA ALA A 20 18.56 -29.37 48.70
C ALA A 20 20.00 -29.82 48.49
N SER A 21 20.59 -30.29 49.58
CA SER A 21 21.80 -31.08 49.62
C SER A 21 21.57 -32.39 48.85
N SER A 22 22.17 -32.55 47.66
CA SER A 22 22.43 -33.89 47.11
C SER A 22 23.51 -33.82 46.03
N THR A 23 24.33 -34.87 46.00
CA THR A 23 25.64 -35.00 45.34
C THR A 23 25.57 -35.30 43.84
N THR A 24 24.46 -34.98 43.16
CA THR A 24 24.32 -35.09 41.70
C THR A 24 23.48 -33.94 41.17
N ARG A 25 24.07 -32.74 41.03
CA ARG A 25 23.50 -31.70 40.18
C ARG A 25 23.60 -32.18 38.73
N GLU A 26 22.58 -32.87 38.24
CA GLU A 26 22.42 -33.10 36.81
C GLU A 26 22.52 -31.74 36.12
N TRP A 27 23.48 -31.60 35.20
CA TRP A 27 23.69 -30.34 34.48
C TRP A 27 22.61 -30.24 33.41
N ILE A 28 21.44 -29.74 33.80
CA ILE A 28 20.30 -29.70 32.90
C ILE A 28 20.52 -28.59 31.88
N GLN A 29 20.65 -28.96 30.61
CA GLN A 29 20.90 -28.03 29.53
C GLN A 29 19.61 -27.26 29.16
N PRO A 30 19.64 -25.92 29.16
CA PRO A 30 18.50 -25.12 28.75
C PRO A 30 18.24 -25.20 27.23
N GLY A 31 16.97 -25.36 26.89
CA GLY A 31 16.43 -25.26 25.54
C GLY A 31 16.54 -23.85 24.99
N HIS A 32 17.01 -23.76 23.75
CA HIS A 32 17.14 -22.52 23.01
C HIS A 32 16.62 -22.69 21.59
N SER A 33 15.91 -21.66 21.12
CA SER A 33 15.55 -21.48 19.73
C SER A 33 16.56 -20.55 19.06
N ILE A 34 17.31 -21.09 18.10
CA ILE A 34 18.29 -20.35 17.30
C ILE A 34 17.68 -20.10 15.92
N VAL A 35 17.50 -18.82 15.57
CA VAL A 35 16.95 -18.42 14.28
C VAL A 35 18.03 -17.72 13.46
N LEU A 36 18.33 -18.30 12.30
CA LEU A 36 19.23 -17.71 11.31
C LEU A 36 18.44 -16.79 10.38
N MET A 37 18.87 -15.54 10.25
CA MET A 37 18.20 -14.53 9.44
C MET A 37 19.15 -13.92 8.41
N SER A 38 18.60 -13.41 7.31
CA SER A 38 19.38 -12.57 6.41
C SER A 38 19.69 -11.22 7.08
N PRO A 39 20.90 -10.67 6.91
CA PRO A 39 21.26 -9.36 7.45
C PRO A 39 20.31 -8.24 7.01
N LEU A 40 19.86 -8.29 5.75
CA LEU A 40 18.82 -7.42 5.24
C LEU A 40 17.68 -8.23 4.62
N THR A 41 16.45 -7.89 4.96
CA THR A 41 15.24 -8.36 4.28
C THR A 41 14.47 -7.17 3.73
N VAL A 42 14.27 -7.12 2.41
CA VAL A 42 13.41 -6.12 1.77
C VAL A 42 12.05 -6.75 1.48
N VAL A 43 10.97 -6.09 1.88
CA VAL A 43 9.60 -6.59 1.75
C VAL A 43 8.79 -5.67 0.86
N ASN A 44 8.17 -6.25 -0.17
CA ASN A 44 7.25 -5.54 -1.04
C ASN A 44 5.83 -5.64 -0.47
N LEU A 45 5.27 -4.50 -0.02
CA LEU A 45 3.87 -4.37 0.38
C LEU A 45 3.08 -3.47 -0.58
N LEU A 46 3.56 -3.31 -1.82
CA LEU A 46 2.86 -2.63 -2.92
C LEU A 46 2.01 -3.65 -3.71
N PRO A 47 1.02 -3.19 -4.50
CA PRO A 47 0.20 -4.06 -5.34
C PRO A 47 0.90 -4.44 -6.66
N CYS A 48 2.12 -3.97 -6.91
CA CYS A 48 2.91 -4.22 -8.11
C CYS A 48 4.33 -4.71 -7.77
N GLU A 49 5.05 -5.23 -8.78
CA GLU A 49 6.44 -5.68 -8.62
C GLU A 49 7.39 -4.49 -8.40
N ILE A 50 8.36 -4.68 -7.51
CA ILE A 50 9.43 -3.72 -7.24
C ILE A 50 10.74 -4.25 -7.80
N HIS A 51 11.51 -3.39 -8.47
CA HIS A 51 12.92 -3.60 -8.77
C HIS A 51 13.75 -2.81 -7.76
N TYR A 52 14.73 -3.47 -7.14
CA TYR A 52 15.65 -2.82 -6.20
C TYR A 52 17.09 -2.93 -6.69
N THR A 53 17.87 -1.91 -6.34
CA THR A 53 19.33 -1.89 -6.46
C THR A 53 19.91 -1.41 -5.14
N ILE A 54 20.82 -2.17 -4.54
CA ILE A 54 21.47 -1.86 -3.27
C ILE A 54 22.97 -1.73 -3.49
N LYS A 55 23.53 -0.61 -3.03
CA LYS A 55 24.93 -0.23 -3.14
C LYS A 55 25.53 -0.17 -1.75
N GLN A 56 26.38 -1.14 -1.43
CA GLN A 56 27.12 -1.18 -0.18
C GLN A 56 28.42 -1.98 -0.33
N THR A 57 28.38 -3.02 -1.15
CA THR A 57 29.53 -3.80 -1.61
C THR A 57 30.08 -3.25 -2.93
N THR A 58 31.27 -3.70 -3.32
CA THR A 58 31.92 -3.36 -4.60
C THR A 58 31.05 -3.68 -5.81
N SER A 59 30.27 -4.77 -5.76
CA SER A 59 29.22 -5.06 -6.73
C SER A 59 27.84 -4.72 -6.17
N PRO A 60 26.98 -3.99 -6.91
CA PRO A 60 25.63 -3.69 -6.48
C PRO A 60 24.74 -4.95 -6.52
N GLN A 61 23.94 -5.18 -5.48
CA GLN A 61 22.96 -6.26 -5.46
C GLN A 61 21.64 -5.77 -6.05
N GLN A 62 21.09 -6.50 -7.01
CA GLN A 62 19.86 -6.13 -7.71
C GLN A 62 18.89 -7.31 -7.74
N GLY A 63 17.60 -7.00 -7.86
CA GLY A 63 16.59 -8.03 -7.98
C GLY A 63 15.18 -7.47 -8.13
N ARG A 64 14.22 -8.39 -8.19
CA ARG A 64 12.80 -8.09 -8.28
C ARG A 64 12.04 -8.75 -7.14
N ILE A 65 11.02 -8.08 -6.64
CA ILE A 65 10.17 -8.58 -5.56
C ILE A 65 8.73 -8.47 -6.00
N LYS A 66 8.07 -9.61 -6.23
CA LYS A 66 6.64 -9.68 -6.53
C LYS A 66 5.79 -9.05 -5.42
N PRO A 67 4.54 -8.63 -5.70
CA PRO A 67 3.61 -8.15 -4.67
C PRO A 67 3.53 -9.12 -3.48
N GLY A 68 3.71 -8.62 -2.26
CA GLY A 68 3.74 -9.45 -1.05
C GLY A 68 5.00 -10.33 -0.89
N GLY A 69 5.96 -10.28 -1.81
CA GLY A 69 7.21 -11.02 -1.73
C GLY A 69 8.24 -10.38 -0.79
N ASN A 70 9.36 -11.10 -0.61
CA ASN A 70 10.52 -10.64 0.14
C ASN A 70 11.80 -10.96 -0.65
N ALA A 71 12.84 -10.13 -0.48
CA ALA A 71 14.21 -10.44 -0.88
C ALA A 71 15.10 -10.55 0.36
N HIS A 72 15.86 -11.64 0.44
CA HIS A 72 16.78 -11.93 1.54
C HIS A 72 18.22 -11.73 1.06
N LEU A 73 18.92 -10.75 1.62
CA LEU A 73 20.23 -10.31 1.15
C LEU A 73 21.30 -10.66 2.17
N HIS A 74 22.24 -11.51 1.76
CA HIS A 74 23.26 -12.12 2.62
C HIS A 74 24.65 -11.48 2.52
N SER A 75 24.86 -10.55 1.58
CA SER A 75 26.14 -9.87 1.37
C SER A 75 26.18 -8.46 1.96
N ILE A 76 25.12 -8.06 2.66
CA ILE A 76 24.93 -6.73 3.25
C ILE A 76 25.43 -6.71 4.70
N ASP A 77 26.05 -5.61 5.11
CA ASP A 77 26.40 -5.32 6.51
C ASP A 77 25.35 -4.38 7.12
N PRO A 78 24.48 -4.87 8.03
CA PRO A 78 23.37 -4.08 8.57
C PRO A 78 23.82 -2.98 9.56
N HIS A 79 25.10 -2.98 9.96
CA HIS A 79 25.67 -1.98 10.88
C HIS A 79 26.27 -0.76 10.17
N ARG A 80 26.21 -0.71 8.84
CA ARG A 80 26.64 0.43 8.03
C ARG A 80 25.47 0.99 7.24
N ASN A 81 25.63 2.20 6.72
CA ASN A 81 24.64 2.80 5.84
C ASN A 81 24.40 1.94 4.59
N ILE A 82 23.14 1.75 4.23
CA ILE A 82 22.70 0.97 3.07
C ILE A 82 22.04 1.92 2.09
N THR A 83 22.69 2.18 0.96
CA THR A 83 22.11 3.00 -0.10
C THR A 83 21.30 2.11 -1.04
N MET A 84 20.03 2.45 -1.24
CA MET A 84 19.14 1.69 -2.10
C MET A 84 18.36 2.57 -3.06
N ASN A 85 18.15 2.05 -4.27
CA ASN A 85 17.23 2.59 -5.25
C ASN A 85 16.06 1.61 -5.43
N ILE A 86 14.85 2.16 -5.51
CA ILE A 86 13.63 1.40 -5.80
C ILE A 86 12.97 2.01 -7.03
N ARG A 87 12.46 1.14 -7.90
CA ARG A 87 11.57 1.52 -9.00
C ARG A 87 10.52 0.43 -9.22
N THR A 88 9.45 0.80 -9.90
CA THR A 88 8.47 -0.15 -10.46
C THR A 88 8.50 -0.03 -11.97
N ASP A 89 7.63 -0.72 -12.69
CA ASP A 89 7.55 -0.59 -14.14
C ASP A 89 7.00 0.78 -14.56
N THR A 90 6.12 1.39 -13.76
CA THR A 90 5.45 2.66 -14.08
C THR A 90 5.97 3.86 -13.29
N LEU A 91 6.73 3.62 -12.21
CA LEU A 91 7.21 4.65 -11.30
C LEU A 91 8.71 4.58 -11.08
N THR A 92 9.35 5.74 -11.11
CA THR A 92 10.79 5.92 -10.88
C THR A 92 11.02 6.75 -9.62
N SER A 93 11.97 6.34 -8.78
CA SER A 93 12.34 7.12 -7.59
C SER A 93 13.03 8.42 -8.00
N ALA A 94 12.76 9.50 -7.27
CA ALA A 94 13.42 10.79 -7.42
C ALA A 94 14.91 10.75 -7.07
N GLY A 95 15.36 9.74 -6.34
CA GLY A 95 16.75 9.59 -5.92
C GLY A 95 17.02 8.26 -5.21
N GLU A 96 18.27 8.10 -4.76
CA GLU A 96 18.66 7.00 -3.88
C GLU A 96 18.27 7.32 -2.43
N VAL A 97 17.94 6.27 -1.68
CA VAL A 97 17.55 6.35 -0.28
C VAL A 97 18.63 5.70 0.55
N THR A 98 19.15 6.42 1.54
CA THR A 98 20.12 5.89 2.50
C THR A 98 19.41 5.44 3.76
N ILE A 99 19.50 4.15 4.06
CA ILE A 99 19.05 3.56 5.31
C ILE A 99 20.21 3.61 6.29
N VAL A 100 19.99 4.28 7.43
CA VAL A 100 20.96 4.43 8.51
C VAL A 100 20.67 3.38 9.58
N PRO A 101 21.69 2.68 10.11
CA PRO A 101 21.52 1.76 11.23
C PRO A 101 20.82 2.45 12.40
N SER A 102 19.79 1.80 12.96
CA SER A 102 19.03 2.33 14.09
C SER A 102 18.58 1.19 15.00
N THR A 103 18.47 1.49 16.29
CA THR A 103 17.88 0.60 17.30
C THR A 103 16.36 0.72 17.36
N SER A 104 15.80 1.77 16.77
CA SER A 104 14.37 2.06 16.76
C SER A 104 13.77 1.88 15.38
N ILE A 105 12.45 1.67 15.34
CA ILE A 105 11.69 1.66 14.09
C ILE A 105 11.57 3.09 13.59
N TYR A 106 11.83 3.31 12.31
CA TYR A 106 11.60 4.61 11.67
C TYR A 106 11.06 4.44 10.25
N VAL A 107 10.50 5.51 9.69
CA VAL A 107 9.89 5.53 8.36
C VAL A 107 10.53 6.63 7.53
N VAL A 108 10.97 6.28 6.32
CA VAL A 108 11.45 7.24 5.32
C VAL A 108 10.39 7.40 4.24
N SER A 109 10.04 8.64 3.91
CA SER A 109 9.17 8.96 2.77
C SER A 109 10.02 9.18 1.53
N VAL A 110 9.71 8.45 0.46
CA VAL A 110 10.47 8.44 -0.78
C VAL A 110 9.56 8.97 -1.89
N LYS A 111 10.05 9.96 -2.63
CA LYS A 111 9.33 10.59 -3.72
C LYS A 111 9.54 9.79 -5.01
N PHE A 112 8.46 9.48 -5.70
CA PHE A 112 8.43 8.82 -7.01
C PHE A 112 7.73 9.70 -8.03
N TYR A 113 8.08 9.47 -9.30
CA TYR A 113 7.45 10.09 -10.46
C TYR A 113 6.96 9.02 -11.42
N ASP A 114 5.78 9.26 -12.00
CA ASP A 114 5.33 8.52 -13.17
C ASP A 114 5.85 9.15 -14.48
N ALA A 115 5.44 8.56 -15.61
CA ALA A 115 5.80 9.04 -16.95
C ALA A 115 5.40 10.51 -17.21
N HIS A 116 4.38 11.02 -16.52
CA HIS A 116 3.88 12.39 -16.64
C HIS A 116 4.47 13.33 -15.57
N LYS A 117 5.51 12.91 -14.85
CA LYS A 117 6.16 13.68 -13.76
C LYS A 117 5.22 14.00 -12.59
N ARG A 118 4.13 13.26 -12.42
CA ARG A 118 3.22 13.38 -11.28
C ARG A 118 3.82 12.65 -10.08
N VAL A 119 3.64 13.22 -8.89
CA VAL A 119 4.32 12.75 -7.67
C VAL A 119 3.52 11.67 -6.96
N LEU A 120 4.22 10.63 -6.52
CA LEU A 120 3.74 9.66 -5.53
C LEU A 120 4.75 9.54 -4.38
N HIS A 121 4.28 9.61 -3.14
CA HIS A 121 5.09 9.33 -1.96
C HIS A 121 4.86 7.88 -1.51
N LEU A 122 5.93 7.08 -1.55
CA LEU A 122 5.97 5.76 -0.93
C LEU A 122 6.72 5.84 0.39
N HIS A 123 6.52 4.83 1.24
CA HIS A 123 7.14 4.75 2.55
C HIS A 123 8.01 3.51 2.67
N MET A 124 9.20 3.70 3.23
CA MET A 124 10.11 2.63 3.65
C MET A 124 10.13 2.58 5.17
N LYS A 125 9.51 1.54 5.75
CA LYS A 125 9.55 1.28 7.18
C LYS A 125 10.73 0.38 7.50
N VAL A 126 11.69 0.93 8.23
CA VAL A 126 12.90 0.25 8.65
C VAL A 126 12.66 -0.27 10.06
N ARG A 127 12.78 -1.58 10.23
CA ARG A 127 12.61 -2.28 11.49
C ARG A 127 13.87 -3.09 11.80
N PRO A 128 14.63 -2.73 12.86
CA PRO A 128 15.67 -3.60 13.36
C PRO A 128 15.05 -4.88 13.96
N HIS A 129 15.74 -5.99 13.78
CA HIS A 129 15.46 -7.29 14.36
C HIS A 129 16.62 -7.69 15.29
N TYR A 130 16.35 -8.66 16.16
CA TYR A 130 17.38 -9.24 17.03
C TYR A 130 18.55 -9.80 16.22
N GLY A 131 19.75 -9.81 16.81
CA GLY A 131 20.96 -10.24 16.10
C GLY A 131 21.47 -9.26 15.05
N GLY A 132 20.96 -8.02 15.03
CA GLY A 132 21.40 -6.95 14.14
C GLY A 132 20.79 -6.99 12.74
N ALA A 133 19.89 -7.92 12.44
CA ALA A 133 19.21 -7.97 11.15
C ALA A 133 18.30 -6.74 10.95
N VAL A 134 18.15 -6.29 9.70
CA VAL A 134 17.29 -5.15 9.35
C VAL A 134 16.22 -5.62 8.37
N LYS A 135 14.97 -5.22 8.63
CA LYS A 135 13.83 -5.44 7.73
C LYS A 135 13.33 -4.10 7.20
N VAL A 136 13.24 -3.98 5.89
CA VAL A 136 12.77 -2.78 5.19
C VAL A 136 11.48 -3.12 4.46
N SER A 137 10.38 -2.52 4.86
CA SER A 137 9.07 -2.74 4.22
C SER A 137 8.67 -1.54 3.38
N VAL A 138 8.39 -1.76 2.10
CA VAL A 138 8.02 -0.72 1.14
C VAL A 138 6.51 -0.75 0.94
N TYR A 139 5.81 0.35 1.23
CA TYR A 139 4.36 0.43 1.17
C TYR A 139 3.87 1.80 0.68
N ALA A 140 2.63 1.85 0.20
CA ALA A 140 1.93 3.11 -0.13
C ALA A 140 0.97 3.48 1.01
N ALA A 141 0.72 4.77 1.22
CA ALA A 141 -0.20 5.23 2.27
C ALA A 141 -1.65 4.80 2.00
N TYR A 142 -2.10 4.89 0.74
CA TYR A 142 -3.45 4.53 0.33
C TYR A 142 -3.46 3.63 -0.89
N TRP A 143 -4.37 2.67 -0.91
CA TRP A 143 -4.77 1.89 -2.09
C TRP A 143 -6.20 2.25 -2.46
N LEU A 144 -6.40 2.83 -3.64
CA LEU A 144 -7.71 3.11 -4.20
C LEU A 144 -8.17 1.89 -4.99
N ILE A 145 -9.21 1.22 -4.50
CA ILE A 145 -9.72 -0.04 -5.01
C ILE A 145 -11.04 0.23 -5.72
N ASN A 146 -11.06 0.06 -7.04
CA ASN A 146 -12.26 0.24 -7.85
C ASN A 146 -13.06 -1.07 -8.01
N LYS A 147 -14.16 -1.19 -7.27
CA LYS A 147 -15.16 -2.26 -7.40
C LYS A 147 -16.45 -1.82 -8.08
N ILE A 148 -16.55 -0.59 -8.60
CA ILE A 148 -17.81 -0.08 -9.19
C ILE A 148 -18.08 -0.55 -10.61
N GLY A 149 -17.11 -1.17 -11.29
CA GLY A 149 -17.27 -1.62 -12.67
C GLY A 149 -17.07 -0.53 -13.73
N LEU A 150 -16.92 0.74 -13.34
CA LEU A 150 -16.73 1.90 -14.23
C LEU A 150 -15.28 2.40 -14.18
N PRO A 151 -14.76 3.02 -15.25
CA PRO A 151 -13.48 3.74 -15.21
C PRO A 151 -13.57 4.90 -14.21
N LEU A 152 -12.60 4.98 -13.29
CA LEU A 152 -12.51 6.05 -12.29
C LEU A 152 -11.17 6.76 -12.41
N ILE A 153 -11.24 8.09 -12.33
CA ILE A 153 -10.08 8.96 -12.29
C ILE A 153 -10.05 9.73 -10.97
N PHE A 154 -8.89 9.78 -10.36
CA PHE A 154 -8.65 10.31 -9.02
C PHE A 154 -7.70 11.51 -9.05
N LYS A 155 -7.92 12.46 -8.16
CA LYS A 155 -6.97 13.57 -7.90
C LYS A 155 -7.08 14.09 -6.48
N GLN A 156 -6.02 14.76 -6.01
CA GLN A 156 -6.06 15.55 -4.78
C GLN A 156 -6.88 16.84 -5.01
N GLU A 157 -7.65 17.27 -4.01
CA GLU A 157 -8.30 18.58 -4.02
C GLU A 157 -7.26 19.71 -4.05
N GLY A 158 -7.48 20.71 -4.91
CA GLY A 158 -6.50 21.77 -5.15
C GLY A 158 -5.32 21.37 -6.04
N GLY A 159 -5.15 20.07 -6.33
CA GLY A 159 -4.12 19.58 -7.23
C GLY A 159 -4.38 19.94 -8.70
N SER A 160 -3.33 20.41 -9.38
CA SER A 160 -3.37 20.76 -10.81
C SER A 160 -3.52 19.53 -11.72
N TYR A 161 -3.05 18.37 -11.26
CA TYR A 161 -2.99 17.14 -12.04
C TYR A 161 -3.74 16.01 -11.35
N GLU A 162 -4.07 14.99 -12.15
CA GLU A 162 -4.56 13.70 -11.66
C GLU A 162 -3.50 13.01 -10.78
N ALA A 163 -3.91 12.07 -9.94
CA ALA A 163 -2.97 11.30 -9.14
C ALA A 163 -2.02 10.48 -10.05
N ALA A 164 -0.76 10.32 -9.60
CA ALA A 164 0.24 9.55 -10.30
C ALA A 164 -0.19 8.09 -10.53
N GLY A 165 0.28 7.49 -11.63
CA GLY A 165 -0.02 6.09 -11.98
C GLY A 165 -1.33 5.86 -12.75
N GLN A 166 -2.02 6.93 -13.18
CA GLN A 166 -3.22 6.85 -14.03
C GLN A 166 -2.91 7.28 -15.47
N ASP A 167 -3.09 6.39 -16.43
CA ASP A 167 -2.85 6.64 -17.86
C ASP A 167 -4.16 6.75 -18.64
N ALA A 168 -4.06 6.79 -19.98
CA ALA A 168 -5.21 6.85 -20.87
C ALA A 168 -6.13 5.62 -20.74
N GLU A 169 -5.61 4.46 -20.34
CA GLU A 169 -6.42 3.24 -20.18
C GLU A 169 -7.42 3.38 -19.02
N HIS A 170 -7.04 4.12 -17.97
CA HIS A 170 -7.92 4.41 -16.83
C HIS A 170 -9.13 5.29 -17.20
N GLU A 171 -9.05 6.05 -18.30
CA GLU A 171 -10.17 6.84 -18.82
C GLU A 171 -11.20 5.99 -19.56
N VAL A 172 -10.82 4.79 -20.01
CA VAL A 172 -11.63 3.90 -20.85
C VAL A 172 -12.14 2.70 -20.07
N ALA A 173 -11.29 2.09 -19.26
CA ALA A 173 -11.56 0.82 -18.60
C ALA A 173 -11.30 0.87 -17.10
N ARG A 174 -11.94 -0.05 -16.38
CA ARG A 174 -11.65 -0.27 -14.97
C ARG A 174 -10.33 -1.03 -14.81
N CYS A 175 -9.36 -0.43 -14.12
CA CYS A 175 -8.17 -1.15 -13.69
C CYS A 175 -8.51 -2.12 -12.54
N ALA A 176 -8.07 -3.37 -12.67
CA ALA A 176 -8.28 -4.40 -11.65
C ALA A 176 -7.32 -4.26 -10.46
N ALA A 177 -6.11 -3.76 -10.70
CA ALA A 177 -5.11 -3.51 -9.66
C ALA A 177 -5.47 -2.26 -8.84
N PRO A 178 -5.22 -2.24 -7.53
CA PRO A 178 -5.37 -1.03 -6.72
C PRO A 178 -4.42 0.09 -7.20
N LEU A 179 -4.95 1.30 -7.31
CA LEU A 179 -4.12 2.48 -7.57
C LEU A 179 -3.45 2.93 -6.26
N MET A 180 -2.13 3.04 -6.25
CA MET A 180 -1.41 3.63 -5.12
C MET A 180 -1.62 5.14 -5.10
N PHE A 181 -1.93 5.70 -3.94
CA PHE A 181 -2.21 7.11 -3.79
C PHE A 181 -1.48 7.71 -2.59
N SER A 182 -1.08 8.97 -2.76
CA SER A 182 -0.57 9.86 -1.73
C SER A 182 -0.99 11.28 -2.05
N PHE A 183 -1.16 12.12 -1.03
CA PHE A 183 -1.25 13.56 -1.23
C PHE A 183 0.12 14.09 -1.64
N SER A 184 0.21 14.70 -2.83
CA SER A 184 1.45 15.23 -3.41
C SER A 184 1.82 16.59 -2.81
N ASP A 185 0.82 17.35 -2.41
CA ASP A 185 0.97 18.61 -1.69
C ASP A 185 0.62 18.38 -0.23
N ARG A 186 1.58 18.62 0.67
CA ARG A 186 1.42 18.44 2.12
C ARG A 186 0.76 19.64 2.80
N ASP A 187 0.78 20.80 2.16
CA ASP A 187 0.21 22.04 2.68
C ASP A 187 -1.26 22.17 2.29
N ALA A 188 -1.67 21.53 1.19
CA ALA A 188 -3.06 21.43 0.79
C ALA A 188 -3.87 20.48 1.68
N VAL A 189 -5.18 20.72 1.75
CA VAL A 189 -6.11 19.88 2.52
C VAL A 189 -6.09 18.45 1.93
N PRO A 190 -5.86 17.41 2.75
CA PRO A 190 -5.70 16.03 2.28
C PRO A 190 -7.05 15.39 1.94
N MET A 191 -7.65 15.88 0.84
CA MET A 191 -8.95 15.44 0.35
C MET A 191 -8.82 14.84 -1.05
N LEU A 192 -9.49 13.72 -1.27
CA LEU A 192 -9.57 13.04 -2.56
C LEU A 192 -10.79 13.55 -3.35
N MET A 193 -10.65 13.64 -4.66
CA MET A 193 -11.76 13.78 -5.60
C MET A 193 -11.70 12.67 -6.64
N ALA A 194 -12.87 12.22 -7.08
CA ALA A 194 -13.01 11.19 -8.11
C ALA A 194 -14.00 11.64 -9.19
N ARG A 195 -13.79 11.18 -10.42
CA ARG A 195 -14.75 11.29 -11.53
C ARG A 195 -14.78 9.99 -12.31
N VAL A 196 -15.78 9.81 -13.16
CA VAL A 196 -15.74 8.74 -14.16
C VAL A 196 -14.81 9.11 -15.33
N GLY A 197 -14.34 8.09 -16.03
CA GLY A 197 -13.52 8.24 -17.24
C GLY A 197 -14.25 9.02 -18.35
N LYS A 198 -13.51 9.80 -19.13
CA LYS A 198 -14.05 10.64 -20.23
C LYS A 198 -14.69 9.82 -21.34
N MET A 199 -14.25 8.59 -21.54
CA MET A 199 -14.73 7.75 -22.63
C MET A 199 -15.98 6.94 -22.28
N LEU A 200 -16.48 7.05 -21.04
CA LEU A 200 -17.71 6.37 -20.62
C LEU A 200 -18.96 6.91 -21.34
N HIS A 201 -19.04 8.23 -21.52
CA HIS A 201 -20.12 8.91 -22.25
C HIS A 201 -19.52 9.80 -23.32
N GLN A 202 -19.73 9.43 -24.58
CA GLN A 202 -19.26 10.23 -25.72
C GLN A 202 -19.93 11.60 -25.71
N ASN A 203 -19.17 12.66 -26.03
CA ASN A 203 -19.64 14.04 -26.10
C ASN A 203 -20.25 14.57 -24.79
N ALA A 204 -19.82 14.04 -23.65
CA ALA A 204 -20.23 14.51 -22.33
C ALA A 204 -19.02 14.88 -21.47
N LYS A 205 -19.23 15.70 -20.44
CA LYS A 205 -18.19 16.19 -19.54
C LYS A 205 -18.33 15.55 -18.15
N PRO A 206 -17.46 14.60 -17.77
CA PRO A 206 -17.40 14.12 -16.40
C PRO A 206 -16.93 15.21 -15.44
N GLN A 207 -17.59 15.30 -14.29
CA GLN A 207 -17.24 16.23 -13.23
C GLN A 207 -16.59 15.49 -12.06
N TYR A 208 -15.60 16.12 -11.42
CA TYR A 208 -15.09 15.65 -10.14
C TYR A 208 -16.17 15.79 -9.07
N CYS A 209 -16.33 14.75 -8.26
CA CYS A 209 -17.25 14.78 -7.14
C CYS A 209 -16.80 15.75 -6.05
N HIS A 210 -17.70 16.03 -5.11
CA HIS A 210 -17.34 16.75 -3.90
C HIS A 210 -16.21 16.03 -3.15
N LYS A 211 -15.32 16.82 -2.55
CA LYS A 211 -14.15 16.34 -1.79
C LYS A 211 -14.49 15.26 -0.77
N LEU A 212 -13.59 14.29 -0.65
CA LEU A 212 -13.71 13.08 0.16
C LEU A 212 -12.52 13.01 1.13
N PRO A 213 -12.74 13.04 2.45
CA PRO A 213 -11.67 12.77 3.40
C PRO A 213 -11.27 11.29 3.31
N LEU A 214 -9.96 11.01 3.45
CA LEU A 214 -9.44 9.65 3.56
C LEU A 214 -9.20 9.24 5.02
N THR A 215 -10.02 9.74 5.94
CA THR A 215 -10.09 9.23 7.32
C THR A 215 -10.78 7.86 7.34
N GLN A 216 -10.83 7.15 8.47
CA GLN A 216 -11.56 5.87 8.56
C GLN A 216 -13.08 6.10 8.61
N GLY A 217 -13.86 5.30 7.87
CA GLY A 217 -15.32 5.45 7.79
C GLY A 217 -15.93 5.03 6.46
N THR A 218 -17.20 5.41 6.27
CA THR A 218 -17.95 5.15 5.04
C THR A 218 -18.63 6.44 4.56
N TRP A 219 -18.55 6.71 3.26
CA TRP A 219 -19.16 7.87 2.62
C TRP A 219 -19.92 7.47 1.36
N VAL A 220 -20.73 8.40 0.87
CA VAL A 220 -21.37 8.31 -0.44
C VAL A 220 -20.94 9.50 -1.28
N ARG A 221 -20.62 9.26 -2.55
CA ARG A 221 -20.31 10.30 -3.53
C ARG A 221 -21.16 10.14 -4.77
N ARG A 222 -21.63 11.28 -5.28
CA ARG A 222 -22.33 11.38 -6.56
C ARG A 222 -21.30 11.80 -7.62
N LEU A 223 -21.02 10.94 -8.58
CA LEU A 223 -20.21 11.26 -9.75
C LEU A 223 -21.17 11.72 -10.85
N ARG A 224 -20.97 12.93 -11.36
CA ARG A 224 -21.84 13.53 -12.37
C ARG A 224 -21.16 13.56 -13.73
N VAL A 225 -21.94 13.38 -14.77
CA VAL A 225 -21.51 13.57 -16.16
C VAL A 225 -22.55 14.44 -16.83
N SER A 226 -22.11 15.58 -17.36
CA SER A 226 -22.99 16.55 -18.01
C SER A 226 -23.01 16.34 -19.53
N PRO A 227 -24.17 16.03 -20.13
CA PRO A 227 -24.35 16.03 -21.57
C PRO A 227 -24.13 17.43 -22.17
N GLN A 228 -23.74 17.49 -23.45
CA GLN A 228 -23.69 18.77 -24.18
C GLN A 228 -25.06 19.25 -24.67
N ASP A 229 -26.06 18.38 -24.71
CA ASP A 229 -27.36 18.64 -25.34
C ASP A 229 -28.48 19.00 -24.35
N SER A 230 -28.12 19.67 -23.25
CA SER A 230 -29.04 20.17 -22.20
C SER A 230 -29.91 19.11 -21.51
N ARG A 231 -29.65 17.82 -21.73
CA ARG A 231 -30.30 16.73 -20.98
C ARG A 231 -29.83 16.72 -19.52
N PRO A 232 -30.59 16.10 -18.60
CA PRO A 232 -30.16 15.92 -17.22
C PRO A 232 -28.83 15.16 -17.11
N ASP A 233 -28.01 15.51 -16.12
CA ASP A 233 -26.76 14.82 -15.81
C ASP A 233 -26.97 13.31 -15.56
N TRP A 234 -26.06 12.48 -16.06
CA TRP A 234 -25.93 11.12 -15.54
C TRP A 234 -25.30 11.16 -14.14
N VAL A 235 -25.94 10.50 -13.17
CA VAL A 235 -25.48 10.48 -11.77
C VAL A 235 -25.19 9.06 -11.32
N TYR A 236 -23.93 8.80 -10.97
CA TYR A 236 -23.48 7.55 -10.38
C TYR A 236 -23.29 7.70 -8.87
N ILE A 237 -24.03 6.92 -8.09
CA ILE A 237 -23.91 6.91 -6.63
C ILE A 237 -22.90 5.84 -6.25
N VAL A 238 -21.76 6.27 -5.71
CA VAL A 238 -20.66 5.42 -5.30
C VAL A 238 -20.52 5.42 -3.78
N GLY A 239 -20.53 4.24 -3.19
CA GLY A 239 -20.12 4.03 -1.80
C GLY A 239 -18.60 4.02 -1.71
N VAL A 240 -18.06 4.69 -0.69
CA VAL A 240 -16.62 4.74 -0.42
C VAL A 240 -16.39 4.27 1.00
N ASP A 241 -15.65 3.18 1.17
CA ASP A 241 -15.23 2.64 2.47
C ASP A 241 -13.73 2.86 2.63
N VAL A 242 -13.31 3.51 3.73
CA VAL A 242 -11.90 3.72 4.05
C VAL A 242 -11.60 3.03 5.37
N ARG A 243 -10.65 2.11 5.33
CA ARG A 243 -10.23 1.34 6.51
C ARG A 243 -8.75 1.02 6.44
N PRO A 244 -8.06 0.88 7.58
CA PRO A 244 -6.71 0.35 7.58
C PRO A 244 -6.69 -1.07 7.01
N GLY A 245 -5.63 -1.40 6.28
CA GLY A 245 -5.36 -2.75 5.83
C GLY A 245 -5.21 -3.71 7.02
N ARG A 246 -5.28 -5.02 6.73
CA ARG A 246 -5.14 -6.05 7.76
C ARG A 246 -3.78 -6.73 7.68
N GLY A 247 -3.33 -7.28 8.81
CA GLY A 247 -2.10 -8.04 8.91
C GLY A 247 -0.89 -7.26 8.41
N ARG A 248 -0.18 -7.80 7.41
CA ARG A 248 1.03 -7.18 6.85
C ARG A 248 0.80 -5.84 6.14
N TYR A 249 -0.44 -5.51 5.79
CA TYR A 249 -0.80 -4.27 5.09
C TYR A 249 -1.40 -3.20 6.02
N ARG A 250 -1.26 -3.35 7.35
CA ARG A 250 -1.84 -2.43 8.35
C ARG A 250 -1.42 -0.97 8.22
N ASP A 251 -0.26 -0.71 7.62
CA ASP A 251 0.29 0.63 7.43
C ASP A 251 -0.28 1.31 6.15
N THR A 252 -1.12 0.60 5.38
CA THR A 252 -1.78 1.08 4.15
C THR A 252 -3.30 1.16 4.37
N TYR A 253 -3.91 2.29 4.05
CA TYR A 253 -5.37 2.44 4.04
C TYR A 253 -5.98 1.91 2.74
N MET A 254 -7.00 1.07 2.87
CA MET A 254 -7.78 0.52 1.77
C MET A 254 -8.99 1.41 1.54
N VAL A 255 -9.01 2.13 0.42
CA VAL A 255 -10.09 3.01 -0.01
C VAL A 255 -10.90 2.30 -1.08
N THR A 256 -12.01 1.69 -0.71
CA THR A 256 -12.82 0.86 -1.61
C THR A 256 -14.00 1.65 -2.17
N PHE A 257 -14.01 1.86 -3.48
CA PHE A 257 -15.15 2.38 -4.22
C PHE A 257 -16.02 1.21 -4.65
N SER A 258 -17.28 1.19 -4.21
CA SER A 258 -18.23 0.11 -4.49
C SER A 258 -19.60 0.66 -4.86
N PRO A 259 -20.39 -0.09 -5.67
CA PRO A 259 -21.78 0.28 -5.92
C PRO A 259 -22.55 0.32 -4.61
N ARG A 260 -23.45 1.28 -4.45
CA ARG A 260 -24.33 1.32 -3.26
C ARG A 260 -25.24 0.09 -3.17
N PHE A 261 -25.67 -0.42 -4.33
CA PHE A 261 -26.49 -1.61 -4.45
C PHE A 261 -25.88 -2.53 -5.50
N GLN A 262 -25.87 -3.82 -5.22
CA GLN A 262 -25.48 -4.86 -6.17
C GLN A 262 -26.70 -5.75 -6.41
N ILE A 263 -27.01 -5.99 -7.69
CA ILE A 263 -28.13 -6.84 -8.08
C ILE A 263 -27.55 -8.10 -8.69
N GLU A 264 -27.84 -9.24 -8.07
CA GLU A 264 -27.47 -10.55 -8.58
C GLU A 264 -28.70 -11.18 -9.24
N ASN A 265 -28.67 -11.33 -10.57
CA ASN A 265 -29.73 -12.04 -11.28
C ASN A 265 -29.48 -13.56 -11.19
N ARG A 266 -30.25 -14.24 -10.34
CA ARG A 266 -30.23 -15.72 -10.23
C ARG A 266 -31.33 -16.41 -11.05
N SER A 267 -32.01 -15.68 -11.94
CA SER A 267 -33.02 -16.26 -12.82
C SER A 267 -32.43 -16.64 -14.18
N SER A 268 -33.15 -17.46 -14.95
CA SER A 268 -32.84 -17.75 -16.35
C SER A 268 -33.23 -16.63 -17.32
N HIS A 269 -33.75 -15.51 -16.83
CA HIS A 269 -34.33 -14.43 -17.65
C HIS A 269 -33.44 -13.18 -17.62
N LYS A 270 -33.46 -12.39 -18.70
CA LYS A 270 -32.82 -11.08 -18.73
C LYS A 270 -33.68 -10.09 -17.93
N LEU A 271 -33.11 -9.53 -16.86
CA LEU A 271 -33.79 -8.51 -16.06
C LEU A 271 -33.60 -7.13 -16.65
N HIS A 272 -34.71 -6.42 -16.85
CA HIS A 272 -34.72 -4.98 -17.06
C HIS A 272 -35.00 -4.30 -15.72
N ILE A 273 -34.12 -3.40 -15.31
CA ILE A 273 -34.18 -2.77 -13.98
C ILE A 273 -34.35 -1.28 -14.18
N ALA A 274 -35.38 -0.73 -13.53
CA ALA A 274 -35.64 0.70 -13.51
C ALA A 274 -35.76 1.15 -12.05
N GLN A 275 -35.20 2.32 -11.75
CA GLN A 275 -35.38 2.96 -10.45
C GLN A 275 -36.72 3.71 -10.46
N LYS A 276 -37.68 3.25 -9.64
CA LYS A 276 -39.03 3.86 -9.56
C LYS A 276 -39.05 5.23 -8.86
N GLY A 277 -38.08 5.51 -7.99
CA GLY A 277 -37.98 6.80 -7.28
C GLY A 277 -36.59 7.04 -6.68
N TYR A 278 -36.27 8.29 -6.38
CA TYR A 278 -35.07 8.69 -5.65
C TYR A 278 -35.44 9.53 -4.43
N THR A 279 -34.74 9.36 -3.31
CA THR A 279 -34.83 10.30 -2.18
C THR A 279 -33.76 11.38 -2.36
N SER A 280 -34.15 12.64 -2.23
CA SER A 280 -33.26 13.80 -2.40
C SER A 280 -32.45 14.13 -1.14
N SER A 281 -32.81 13.56 0.01
CA SER A 281 -32.24 13.91 1.32
C SER A 281 -31.26 12.86 1.88
N PHE A 282 -30.01 13.28 2.08
CA PHE A 282 -29.10 12.88 3.15
C PHE A 282 -28.17 14.06 3.45
#